data_AF-A0A8J4BQI0-F1
#
_entry.id   AF-A0A8J4BQI0-F1
#
_cell.length_a   1.000
_cell.length_b   1.000
_cell.length_c   1.000
_cell.angle_alpha   90.00
_cell.angle_beta   90.00
_cell.angle_gamma   90.00
#
_symmetry.space_group_name_H-M   'P 1'
#
loop_
_entity.id
_entity.type
_entity.pdbx_description
1 polymer ?
#
loop_
_entity_poly.entity_id
_entity_poly.type
_entity_poly.pdbx_seq_one_letter_code
_entity_poly.pdbx_strand_id
1 'polypeptide(L)'
;AYASDPWFATPENVESLRRQNGLWLQTEGSVTWIVVPNDDALRRDILARFHEDPLAGHPGSTRLVELVRRSFWWPRLVTDAENFVRTCSSCQRNKALSGKGRGLLQPLPVPDAPWESVSMDFVVALPKTE
;
A
#
# COMPACT_ATOMS: atom_id res chain seq x y z
N ALA A 1 23.17 -14.41 2.34
CA ALA A 1 22.21 -13.55 1.63
C ALA A 1 22.73 -13.13 0.26
N TYR A 2 23.74 -12.24 0.14
CA TYR A 2 24.24 -11.82 -1.19
C TYR A 2 24.86 -12.94 -2.03
N ALA A 3 25.70 -13.78 -1.44
CA ALA A 3 26.42 -14.84 -2.18
C ALA A 3 25.51 -15.92 -2.78
N SER A 4 24.30 -16.07 -2.25
CA SER A 4 23.29 -17.02 -2.72
C SER A 4 22.30 -16.41 -3.71
N ASP A 5 22.38 -15.11 -3.97
CA ASP A 5 21.46 -14.39 -4.85
C ASP A 5 22.05 -14.30 -6.27
N PRO A 6 21.43 -14.93 -7.28
CA PRO A 6 21.89 -14.88 -8.66
C PRO A 6 21.99 -13.45 -9.22
N TRP A 7 21.19 -12.52 -8.71
CA TRP A 7 21.24 -11.13 -9.16
C TRP A 7 22.60 -10.49 -8.86
N PHE A 8 23.20 -10.81 -7.70
CA PHE A 8 24.53 -10.34 -7.31
C PHE A 8 25.67 -11.15 -7.91
N ALA A 9 25.39 -12.32 -8.49
CA ALA A 9 26.38 -13.13 -9.19
C ALA A 9 26.66 -12.60 -10.61
N THR A 10 25.73 -11.84 -11.20
CA THR A 10 25.90 -11.21 -12.51
C THR A 10 26.77 -9.95 -12.39
N PRO A 11 27.94 -9.87 -13.07
CA PRO A 11 28.86 -8.73 -12.97
C PRO A 11 28.23 -7.39 -13.33
N GLU A 12 27.40 -7.36 -14.38
CA GLU A 12 26.72 -6.14 -14.87
C GLU A 12 25.83 -5.48 -13.80
N ASN A 13 25.20 -6.30 -12.94
CA ASN A 13 24.32 -5.81 -11.88
C ASN A 13 25.09 -5.18 -10.71
N VAL A 14 26.36 -5.56 -10.52
CA VAL A 14 27.17 -5.14 -9.38
C VAL A 14 28.30 -4.17 -9.75
N GLU A 15 28.57 -3.97 -11.04
CA GLU A 15 29.67 -3.13 -11.55
C GLU A 15 29.59 -1.69 -11.04
N SER A 16 28.38 -1.12 -11.01
CA SER A 16 28.13 0.24 -10.51
C SER A 16 27.96 0.32 -8.99
N LEU A 17 27.94 -0.82 -8.29
CA LEU A 17 27.70 -0.88 -6.86
C LEU A 17 29.00 -0.80 -6.07
N ARG A 18 28.97 -0.07 -4.96
CA ARG A 18 30.08 0.01 -4.02
C ARG A 18 29.89 -1.01 -2.90
N ARG A 19 30.90 -1.84 -2.64
CA ARG A 19 30.89 -2.72 -1.47
C ARG A 19 31.54 -2.05 -0.27
N GLN A 20 30.83 -1.95 0.86
CA GLN A 20 31.31 -1.36 2.10
C GLN A 20 30.77 -2.12 3.30
N ASN A 21 31.64 -2.51 4.24
CA ASN A 21 31.28 -3.28 5.45
C ASN A 21 30.43 -4.52 5.16
N GLY A 22 30.70 -5.20 4.05
CA GLY A 22 29.94 -6.40 3.63
C GLY A 22 28.58 -6.13 2.98
N LEU A 23 28.16 -4.86 2.86
CA LEU A 23 26.93 -4.44 2.18
C LEU A 23 27.23 -3.91 0.77
N TRP A 24 26.27 -4.09 -0.13
CA TRP A 24 26.26 -3.45 -1.44
C TRP A 24 25.51 -2.14 -1.37
N LEU A 25 26.13 -1.08 -1.87
CA LEU A 25 25.60 0.28 -1.87
C LEU A 25 25.47 0.79 -3.30
N GLN A 26 24.36 1.45 -3.59
CA GLN A 26 24.14 2.16 -4.85
C GLN A 26 24.05 3.65 -4.55
N THR A 27 24.81 4.47 -5.27
CA THR A 27 24.78 5.93 -5.13
C THR A 27 24.27 6.55 -6.42
N GLU A 28 23.23 7.37 -6.32
CA GLU A 28 22.73 8.19 -7.43
C GLU A 28 22.61 9.64 -6.96
N GLY A 29 23.40 10.53 -7.57
CA GLY A 29 23.57 11.89 -7.08
C GLY A 29 24.06 11.91 -5.62
N SER A 30 23.28 12.56 -4.74
CA SER A 30 23.59 12.65 -3.30
C SER A 30 22.94 11.55 -2.45
N VAL A 31 22.19 10.63 -3.05
CA VAL A 31 21.46 9.58 -2.33
C VAL A 31 22.25 8.28 -2.39
N THR A 32 22.28 7.55 -1.27
CA THR A 32 22.90 6.22 -1.21
C THR A 32 21.91 5.21 -0.62
N TRP A 33 21.72 4.11 -1.33
CA TRP A 33 20.86 3.00 -0.93
C TRP A 33 21.69 1.78 -0.57
N ILE A 34 21.23 1.03 0.42
CA ILE A 34 21.65 -0.35 0.64
C ILE A 34 20.86 -1.22 -0.34
N VAL A 35 21.57 -1.96 -1.18
CA VAL A 35 20.97 -2.90 -2.14
C VAL A 35 20.65 -4.18 -1.38
N VAL A 36 19.38 -4.57 -1.33
CA VAL A 36 18.89 -5.69 -0.51
C VAL A 36 18.84 -6.98 -1.37
N PRO A 37 19.42 -8.10 -0.91
CA PRO A 37 19.36 -9.36 -1.62
C PRO A 37 17.95 -9.92 -1.71
N ASN A 38 17.74 -10.89 -2.59
CA ASN A 38 16.52 -11.66 -2.74
C ASN A 38 16.33 -12.65 -1.58
N ASP A 39 16.12 -12.06 -0.41
CA ASP A 39 15.83 -12.73 0.85
C ASP A 39 14.45 -12.25 1.32
N ASP A 40 13.46 -13.12 1.21
CA ASP A 40 12.06 -12.78 1.47
C ASP A 40 11.82 -12.37 2.93
N ALA A 41 12.52 -12.99 3.87
CA ALA A 41 12.39 -12.65 5.29
C ALA A 41 12.94 -11.24 5.54
N LEU A 42 14.14 -10.96 5.03
CA LEU A 42 14.76 -9.63 5.16
C LEU A 42 13.93 -8.52 4.49
N ARG A 43 13.48 -8.74 3.25
CA ARG A 43 12.66 -7.76 2.53
C ARG A 43 11.34 -7.52 3.23
N ARG A 44 10.70 -8.58 3.75
CA ARG A 44 9.46 -8.48 4.53
C ARG A 44 9.67 -7.69 5.82
N ASP A 45 10.75 -7.94 6.54
CA ASP A 45 11.08 -7.21 7.76
C ASP A 45 11.30 -5.71 7.50
N ILE A 46 11.99 -5.38 6.41
CA ILE A 46 12.16 -3.98 5.98
C ILE A 46 10.79 -3.35 5.69
N LEU A 47 9.95 -3.99 4.87
CA LEU A 47 8.62 -3.47 4.54
C LEU A 47 7.74 -3.31 5.77
N ALA A 48 7.74 -4.30 6.67
CA ALA A 48 6.99 -4.27 7.93
C ALA A 48 7.40 -3.09 8.81
N ARG A 49 8.70 -2.83 8.98
CA ARG A 49 9.19 -1.68 9.76
C ARG A 49 8.68 -0.33 9.28
N PHE A 50 8.51 -0.14 7.97
CA PHE A 50 7.99 1.12 7.42
C PHE A 50 6.47 1.15 7.29
N HIS A 51 5.80 0.00 7.39
CA HIS A 51 4.35 -0.11 7.23
C HIS A 51 3.60 -0.17 8.57
N GLU A 52 4.12 -0.95 9.52
CA GLU A 52 3.46 -1.29 10.79
C GLU A 52 3.89 -0.38 11.94
N ASP A 53 4.86 0.51 11.73
CA ASP A 53 5.23 1.51 12.73
C ASP A 53 3.99 2.37 13.08
N PRO A 54 3.65 2.51 14.38
CA PRO A 54 2.48 3.29 14.80
C PRO A 54 2.49 4.74 14.29
N LEU A 55 3.66 5.33 14.06
CA LEU A 55 3.82 6.68 13.53
C LEU A 55 3.74 6.72 12.00
N ALA A 56 3.99 5.60 11.31
CA ALA A 56 3.86 5.51 9.86
C ALA A 56 2.39 5.38 9.40
N GLY A 57 1.54 4.79 10.25
CA GLY A 57 0.09 4.78 10.04
C GLY A 57 -0.38 3.92 8.87
N HIS A 58 0.24 2.75 8.63
CA HIS A 58 -0.15 1.83 7.55
C HIS A 58 -0.21 2.49 6.16
N PRO A 59 0.91 3.09 5.68
CA PRO A 59 0.94 3.78 4.40
C PRO A 59 0.55 2.86 3.24
N GLY A 60 -0.13 3.43 2.24
CA GLY A 60 -0.38 2.78 0.96
C GLY A 60 0.93 2.46 0.21
N SER A 61 0.84 1.62 -0.83
CA SER A 61 2.01 1.09 -1.55
C SER A 61 2.96 2.18 -2.07
N THR A 62 2.44 3.22 -2.72
CA THR A 62 3.26 4.33 -3.23
C THR A 62 4.09 4.99 -2.13
N ARG A 63 3.44 5.31 -1.00
CA ARG A 63 4.12 5.96 0.12
C ARG A 63 5.11 5.01 0.81
N LEU A 64 4.78 3.73 0.91
CA LEU A 64 5.68 2.72 1.45
C LEU A 64 6.96 2.62 0.61
N VAL A 65 6.83 2.60 -0.73
CA VAL A 65 7.98 2.60 -1.65
C VAL A 65 8.83 3.86 -1.43
N GLU A 66 8.22 5.03 -1.34
CA GLU A 66 8.95 6.29 -1.09
C GLU A 66 9.75 6.25 0.22
N LEU A 67 9.17 5.71 1.29
CA LEU A 67 9.84 5.60 2.58
C LEU A 67 11.02 4.63 2.52
N VAL A 68 10.82 3.45 1.94
CA VAL A 68 11.85 2.41 1.81
C VAL A 68 13.00 2.88 0.91
N ARG A 69 12.67 3.55 -0.21
CA ARG A 69 13.63 4.15 -1.14
C ARG A 69 14.46 5.30 -0.56
N ARG A 70 14.32 5.67 0.71
CA ARG A 70 15.26 6.60 1.35
C ARG A 70 16.56 5.94 1.78
N SER A 71 16.55 4.62 1.95
CA SER A 71 17.69 3.89 2.52
C SER A 71 17.94 2.54 1.86
N PHE A 72 16.94 1.95 1.21
CA PHE A 72 17.02 0.62 0.63
C PHE A 72 16.55 0.60 -0.81
N TRP A 73 17.12 -0.31 -1.59
CA TRP A 73 16.68 -0.58 -2.95
C TRP A 73 16.84 -2.07 -3.26
N TRP A 74 15.95 -2.62 -4.08
CA TRP A 74 16.13 -3.94 -4.68
C TRP A 74 15.28 -4.09 -5.93
N PRO A 75 15.61 -5.06 -6.82
CA PRO A 75 14.77 -5.38 -7.96
C PRO A 75 13.37 -5.82 -7.52
N ARG A 76 12.33 -5.16 -8.07
CA ARG A 76 10.91 -5.39 -7.77
C ARG A 76 10.40 -4.85 -6.42
N LEU A 77 11.11 -3.90 -5.79
CA LEU A 77 10.64 -3.20 -4.58
C LEU A 77 9.19 -2.71 -4.67
N VAL A 78 8.78 -2.14 -5.82
CA VAL A 78 7.42 -1.62 -6.03
C VAL A 78 6.39 -2.75 -5.91
N THR A 79 6.61 -3.85 -6.65
CA THR A 79 5.74 -5.03 -6.64
C THR A 79 5.69 -5.69 -5.26
N ASP A 80 6.83 -5.77 -4.58
CA ASP A 80 6.91 -6.35 -3.22
C ASP A 80 6.12 -5.50 -2.22
N ALA A 81 6.25 -4.17 -2.29
CA ALA A 81 5.49 -3.25 -1.44
C ALA A 81 3.98 -3.29 -1.73
N GLU A 82 3.57 -3.37 -2.99
CA GLU A 82 2.16 -3.55 -3.39
C GLU A 82 1.57 -4.84 -2.83
N ASN A 83 2.30 -5.96 -2.97
CA ASN A 83 1.88 -7.25 -2.44
C ASN A 83 1.80 -7.24 -0.91
N PHE A 84 2.76 -6.58 -0.24
CA PHE A 84 2.77 -6.44 1.20
C PHE A 84 1.53 -5.68 1.70
N VAL A 85 1.25 -4.49 1.15
CA VAL A 85 0.08 -3.70 1.54
C VAL A 85 -1.24 -4.42 1.18
N ARG A 86 -1.29 -5.13 0.04
CA ARG A 86 -2.45 -5.92 -0.38
C ARG A 86 -2.78 -7.05 0.62
N THR A 87 -1.77 -7.62 1.28
CA THR A 87 -1.94 -8.71 2.25
C THR A 87 -2.12 -8.24 3.69
N CYS A 88 -2.01 -6.93 3.96
CA CYS A 88 -2.22 -6.37 5.30
C CYS A 88 -3.69 -6.34 5.70
N SER A 89 -4.07 -7.14 6.71
CA SER A 89 -5.45 -7.26 7.19
C SER A 89 -6.01 -5.97 7.81
N SER A 90 -5.16 -5.13 8.42
CA SER A 90 -5.55 -3.81 8.95
C SER A 90 -5.95 -2.87 7.81
N CYS A 91 -5.11 -2.77 6.78
CA CYS A 91 -5.40 -1.97 5.59
C CYS A 91 -6.66 -2.45 4.88
N GLN A 92 -6.81 -3.75 4.65
CA GLN A 92 -7.97 -4.27 3.92
C GLN A 92 -9.30 -4.04 4.65
N ARG A 93 -9.29 -4.00 6.00
CA ARG A 93 -10.49 -3.71 6.80
C ARG A 93 -10.83 -2.22 6.87
N ASN A 94 -9.81 -1.36 6.95
CA ASN A 94 -10.00 0.07 7.18
C ASN A 94 -10.05 0.91 5.91
N LYS A 95 -9.54 0.38 4.78
CA LYS A 95 -9.51 1.12 3.52
C LYS A 95 -10.92 1.28 2.99
N ALA A 96 -11.36 2.53 2.87
CA ALA A 96 -12.61 2.85 2.19
C ALA A 96 -12.60 2.28 0.77
N LEU A 97 -13.70 1.64 0.38
CA LEU A 97 -13.90 1.17 -0.97
C LEU A 97 -13.82 2.37 -1.92
N SER A 98 -12.76 2.43 -2.72
CA SER A 98 -12.61 3.45 -3.75
C SER A 98 -13.27 2.94 -5.02
N GLY A 99 -14.31 3.62 -5.49
CA GLY A 99 -15.06 3.27 -6.70
C GLY A 99 -16.50 3.78 -6.66
N LYS A 100 -17.18 3.73 -7.80
CA LYS A 100 -18.64 3.91 -7.83
C LYS A 100 -19.29 2.85 -6.93
N GLY A 101 -20.37 3.21 -6.24
CA GLY A 101 -21.16 2.28 -5.44
C GLY A 101 -21.42 0.99 -6.21
N ARG A 102 -21.38 -0.15 -5.51
CA ARG A 102 -21.59 -1.45 -6.16
C ARG A 102 -23.01 -1.47 -6.75
N GLY A 103 -23.09 -1.59 -8.07
CA GLY A 103 -24.35 -1.68 -8.80
C GLY A 103 -24.90 -0.33 -9.28
N LEU A 104 -25.81 -0.40 -10.23
CA LEU A 104 -26.67 0.73 -10.58
C LEU A 104 -27.70 0.91 -9.46
N LEU A 105 -28.05 2.16 -9.16
CA LEU A 105 -29.26 2.43 -8.36
C LEU A 105 -30.42 1.67 -9.02
N GLN A 106 -31.12 0.85 -8.25
CA GLN A 106 -32.33 0.16 -8.67
C GLN A 106 -33.50 1.02 -8.21
N PRO A 107 -33.99 1.97 -9.04
CA PRO A 107 -35.15 2.77 -8.67
C PRO A 107 -36.36 1.84 -8.53
N LEU A 108 -37.27 2.21 -7.63
CA LEU A 108 -38.58 1.59 -7.55
C LEU A 108 -39.34 1.85 -8.86
N PRO A 109 -40.24 0.93 -9.28
CA PRO A 109 -41.10 1.17 -10.43
C PRO A 109 -41.93 2.45 -10.21
N VAL A 110 -42.18 3.18 -11.30
CA VAL A 110 -43.07 4.35 -11.29
C VAL A 110 -44.50 3.84 -11.08
N PRO A 111 -45.26 4.37 -10.11
CA PRO A 111 -46.66 3.98 -9.91
C PRO A 111 -47.54 4.43 -11.09
N ASP A 112 -48.53 3.63 -11.46
CA ASP A 112 -49.43 3.87 -12.60
C ASP A 112 -50.69 4.65 -12.19
N ALA A 113 -51.01 4.69 -10.89
CA ALA A 113 -52.16 5.42 -10.36
C ALA A 113 -51.85 6.17 -9.04
N PRO A 114 -52.65 7.19 -8.68
CA PRO A 114 -52.54 7.85 -7.39
C PRO A 114 -52.69 6.86 -6.22
N TRP A 115 -51.89 7.05 -5.17
CA TRP A 115 -51.89 6.25 -3.93
C TRP A 115 -51.36 4.81 -4.03
N GLU A 116 -50.81 4.39 -5.18
CA GLU A 116 -50.21 3.06 -5.33
C GLU A 116 -48.86 2.89 -4.61
N SER A 117 -48.15 4.00 -4.37
CA SER A 117 -46.91 4.01 -3.61
C SER A 117 -46.87 5.17 -2.64
N VAL A 118 -46.59 4.87 -1.37
CA VAL A 118 -46.44 5.83 -0.28
C VAL A 118 -45.11 5.54 0.41
N SER A 119 -44.25 6.56 0.51
CA SER A 119 -43.05 6.51 1.35
C SER A 119 -43.24 7.43 2.54
N MET A 120 -42.74 7.01 3.70
CA MET A 120 -42.80 7.78 4.94
C MET A 120 -41.40 7.83 5.54
N ASP A 121 -40.99 9.00 5.98
CA ASP A 121 -39.76 9.21 6.72
C ASP A 121 -40.05 10.08 7.96
N PHE A 122 -39.26 9.90 9.02
CA PHE A 122 -39.42 10.65 10.26
C PHE A 122 -38.35 11.71 10.38
N VAL A 123 -38.76 12.97 10.50
CA VAL A 123 -37.86 14.03 10.92
C VAL A 123 -37.79 14.02 12.45
N VAL A 124 -36.63 13.69 12.98
CA VAL A 124 -36.34 13.72 14.42
C VAL A 124 -35.59 15.00 14.81
N ALA A 125 -35.54 15.31 16.11
CA ALA A 125 -34.85 16.48 16.68
C ALA A 125 -35.43 17.86 16.27
N LEU A 126 -36.75 17.95 16.16
CA LEU A 126 -37.43 19.24 16.02
C LEU A 126 -37.38 20.04 17.34
N PRO A 127 -37.35 21.39 17.29
CA PRO A 127 -37.48 22.22 18.48
C PRO A 127 -38.75 21.89 19.27
N LYS A 128 -38.69 21.96 20.60
CA LYS A 128 -39.89 21.84 21.43
C LYS A 128 -40.81 23.02 21.15
N THR A 129 -42.07 22.72 20.86
CA THR A 129 -43.14 23.72 20.80
C THR A 129 -43.54 24.11 22.22
N GLU A 130 -43.75 25.40 22.46
CA GLU A 130 -44.30 25.93 23.72
C GLU A 130 -45.80 25.66 23.85
#